data_AF-A0A6M3M8A4-F1
#
_entry.id   AF-A0A6M3M8A4-F1
#
_cell.length_a   1.000
_cell.length_b   1.000
_cell.length_c   1.000
_cell.angle_alpha   90.00
_cell.angle_beta   90.00
_cell.angle_gamma   90.00
#
_symmetry.space_group_name_H-M   'P 1'
#
loop_
_entity.id
_entity.type
_entity.pdbx_description
1 polymer ?
#
loop_
_entity_poly.entity_id
_entity_poly.type
_entity_poly.pdbx_seq_one_letter_code
_entity_poly.pdbx_strand_id
1 'polypeptide(L)' 'MTRSEHVEWCKQRALEYIDIGDLNQALTSMCSDLGKHPETKNHAGIGLGMMMHMGGHLSKPEEMRKFILGFN' A
#
# COMPACT_ATOMS: atom_id res chain seq x y z
N MET A 1 -18.05 1.54 -2.96
CA MET A 1 -17.38 1.28 -1.67
C MET A 1 -17.15 2.61 -0.99
N THR A 2 -17.26 2.65 0.32
CA THR A 2 -16.86 3.80 1.14
C THR A 2 -15.34 3.96 1.13
N ARG A 3 -14.84 5.10 1.63
CA ARG A 3 -13.40 5.30 1.85
C ARG A 3 -12.76 4.15 2.63
N SER A 4 -13.37 3.72 3.73
CA SER A 4 -12.82 2.64 4.57
C SER A 4 -12.82 1.30 3.86
N GLU A 5 -13.91 0.94 3.17
CA GLU A 5 -13.97 -0.28 2.37
C GLU A 5 -12.93 -0.28 1.24
N HIS A 6 -12.70 0.88 0.61
CA HIS A 6 -11.66 1.03 -0.41
C HIS A 6 -10.26 0.83 0.13
N VAL A 7 -9.97 1.42 1.29
CA VAL A 7 -8.66 1.24 1.95
C VAL A 7 -8.44 -0.22 2.32
N GLU A 8 -9.42 -0.89 2.92
CA GLU A 8 -9.28 -2.32 3.28
C GLU A 8 -9.11 -3.22 2.04
N TRP A 9 -9.84 -2.93 0.96
CA TRP A 9 -9.65 -3.63 -0.31
C TRP A 9 -8.25 -3.42 -0.90
N CYS A 10 -7.71 -2.20 -0.85
CA CYS A 10 -6.34 -1.90 -1.28
C CYS A 10 -5.31 -2.67 -0.44
N LYS A 11 -5.50 -2.73 0.88
CA LYS A 11 -4.62 -3.47 1.79
C LYS A 11 -4.60 -4.95 1.45
N GLN A 12 -5.77 -5.58 1.35
CA GLN A 12 -5.89 -7.02 1.09
C GLN A 12 -5.15 -7.43 -0.18
N ARG A 13 -5.35 -6.69 -1.27
CA ARG A 13 -4.65 -6.94 -2.54
C ARG A 13 -3.15 -6.79 -2.43
N ALA A 14 -2.68 -5.78 -1.72
CA ALA A 14 -1.26 -5.55 -1.54
C ALA A 14 -0.60 -6.63 -0.67
N LEU A 15 -1.33 -7.21 0.29
CA LEU A 15 -0.86 -8.35 1.10
C LEU A 15 -0.65 -9.62 0.26
N GLU A 16 -1.48 -9.87 -0.76
CA GLU A 16 -1.31 -11.02 -1.66
C GLU A 16 0.06 -10.99 -2.38
N TYR A 17 0.54 -9.79 -2.74
CA TYR A 17 1.86 -9.62 -3.33
C TYR A 17 3.00 -9.83 -2.32
N ILE A 18 2.81 -9.48 -1.04
CA ILE A 18 3.77 -9.82 0.02
C ILE A 18 3.90 -11.33 0.17
N ASP A 19 2.77 -12.06 0.15
CA ASP A 19 2.76 -13.51 0.37
C ASP A 19 3.55 -14.27 -0.71
N ILE A 20 3.67 -13.72 -1.91
CA ILE A 20 4.49 -14.27 -3.01
C ILE A 20 5.89 -13.63 -3.13
N GLY A 21 6.25 -12.73 -2.21
CA GLY A 21 7.57 -12.08 -2.16
C GLY A 21 7.77 -10.90 -3.11
N ASP A 22 6.71 -10.39 -3.75
CA ASP A 22 6.79 -9.25 -4.66
C ASP A 22 6.45 -7.93 -3.94
N LEU A 23 7.42 -7.42 -3.18
CA LEU A 23 7.24 -6.19 -2.39
C LEU A 23 7.04 -4.95 -3.28
N ASN A 24 7.68 -4.93 -4.46
CA ASN A 24 7.53 -3.83 -5.41
C ASN A 24 6.09 -3.75 -5.91
N GLN A 25 5.49 -4.90 -6.26
CA GLN A 25 4.09 -4.96 -6.64
C GLN A 25 3.16 -4.67 -5.47
N ALA A 26 3.47 -5.11 -4.24
CA ALA A 26 2.63 -4.81 -3.08
C ALA A 26 2.40 -3.29 -2.92
N LEU A 27 3.47 -2.50 -2.94
CA LEU A 27 3.34 -1.04 -2.83
C LEU A 27 2.74 -0.41 -4.09
N THR A 28 3.20 -0.81 -5.27
CA THR A 28 2.73 -0.23 -6.55
C THR A 28 1.24 -0.49 -6.76
N SER A 29 0.76 -1.70 -6.45
CA SER A 29 -0.66 -2.04 -6.54
C SER A 29 -1.48 -1.21 -5.56
N MET A 30 -1.03 -1.09 -4.30
CA MET A 30 -1.72 -0.29 -3.29
C MET A 30 -1.84 1.18 -3.71
N CYS A 31 -0.76 1.80 -4.18
CA CYS A 31 -0.77 3.18 -4.64
C CYS A 31 -1.68 3.39 -5.87
N SER A 32 -1.64 2.46 -6.82
CA SER A 32 -2.53 2.50 -7.99
C SER A 32 -4.00 2.36 -7.58
N ASP A 33 -4.29 1.42 -6.69
CA ASP A 33 -5.64 1.13 -6.20
C ASP A 33 -6.21 2.30 -5.40
N LEU A 34 -5.43 2.93 -4.51
CA LEU A 34 -5.81 4.17 -3.81
C LEU A 34 -6.14 5.32 -4.77
N GLY A 35 -5.45 5.40 -5.91
CA GLY A 35 -5.70 6.37 -6.99
C GLY A 35 -7.08 6.27 -7.63
N LYS A 36 -7.77 5.14 -7.50
CA LYS A 36 -9.06 4.86 -8.16
C LYS A 36 -10.28 5.43 -7.43
N HIS A 37 -10.14 5.80 -6.15
CA HIS A 37 -11.25 6.33 -5.36
C HIS A 37 -11.07 7.84 -5.06
N PRO A 38 -12.12 8.67 -5.26
CA PRO A 38 -12.01 10.13 -5.09
C PRO A 38 -11.50 10.58 -3.72
N GLU A 39 -11.84 9.85 -2.65
CA GLU A 39 -11.45 10.18 -1.27
C GLU A 39 -10.03 9.72 -0.88
N THR A 40 -9.40 8.85 -1.67
CA THR A 40 -8.07 8.29 -1.33
C THR A 40 -6.99 8.62 -2.36
N LYS A 41 -7.36 9.10 -3.56
CA LYS A 41 -6.41 9.33 -4.67
C LYS A 41 -5.27 10.32 -4.38
N ASN A 42 -5.46 11.20 -3.41
CA ASN A 42 -4.47 12.20 -2.99
C ASN A 42 -3.97 11.96 -1.56
N HIS A 43 -4.07 10.74 -1.05
CA HIS A 43 -3.64 10.44 0.32
C HIS A 43 -2.13 10.62 0.48
N ALA A 44 -1.71 11.39 1.49
CA ALA A 44 -0.29 11.66 1.75
C ALA A 44 0.53 10.39 1.99
N GLY A 45 -0.11 9.31 2.47
CA GLY A 45 0.52 8.00 2.65
C GLY A 45 1.07 7.39 1.37
N ILE A 46 0.57 7.76 0.18
CA ILE A 46 1.11 7.31 -1.12
C ILE A 46 2.55 7.82 -1.28
N GLY A 47 2.76 9.12 -1.08
CA GLY A 47 4.08 9.75 -1.19
C GLY A 47 5.05 9.22 -0.13
N LEU A 48 4.58 9.06 1.11
CA LEU A 48 5.38 8.48 2.19
C LEU A 48 5.82 7.05 1.87
N GLY A 49 4.90 6.20 1.39
CA GLY A 49 5.22 4.82 1.02
C GLY A 49 6.29 4.74 -0.06
N MET A 50 6.17 5.55 -1.11
CA MET A 50 7.17 5.63 -2.17
C MET A 50 8.54 6.07 -1.65
N MET A 51 8.60 7.09 -0.80
CA MET A 51 9.85 7.54 -0.19
C MET A 51 10.49 6.46 0.70
N MET A 52 9.70 5.80 1.55
CA MET A 52 10.19 4.73 2.41
C MET A 52 10.71 3.53 1.61
N HIS A 53 10.04 3.18 0.51
CA HIS A 53 10.46 2.11 -0.38
C HIS A 53 11.76 2.45 -1.10
N MET A 54 11.88 3.65 -1.66
CA MET A 54 13.13 4.12 -2.29
C MET A 54 14.29 4.22 -1.28
N GLY A 55 13.99 4.56 -0.02
CA GLY A 55 14.97 4.57 1.07
C GLY A 55 15.35 3.18 1.60
N GLY A 56 14.77 2.10 1.07
CA GLY A 56 15.05 0.73 1.49
C GLY A 56 14.35 0.29 2.79
N HIS A 57 13.47 1.11 3.38
CA HIS A 57 12.74 0.83 4.62
C HIS A 57 11.56 -0.14 4.45
N LEU A 58 11.22 -0.49 3.21
CA LEU A 58 10.16 -1.44 2.87
C LEU A 58 10.73 -2.60 2.04
N SER A 59 11.97 -3.01 2.33
CA SER A 59 12.70 -4.05 1.59
C SER A 59 12.50 -5.46 2.17
N LYS A 60 11.87 -5.57 3.34
CA LYS A 60 11.52 -6.85 3.96
C LYS A 60 10.00 -7.06 4.02
N PRO A 61 9.51 -8.31 3.88
CA PRO A 61 8.07 -8.62 3.93
C PRO A 61 7.38 -8.11 5.20
N GLU A 62 8.01 -8.23 6.36
CA GLU A 62 7.45 -7.78 7.64
C GLU A 62 7.31 -6.26 7.73
N GLU A 63 8.26 -5.51 7.17
CA GLU A 63 8.23 -4.05 7.15
C GLU A 63 7.13 -3.54 6.20
N MET A 64 7.05 -4.14 5.01
CA MET A 64 5.99 -3.84 4.04
C MET A 64 4.61 -4.17 4.61
N ARG A 65 4.44 -5.34 5.23
CA ARG A 65 3.17 -5.75 5.85
C ARG A 65 2.74 -4.78 6.94
N LYS A 66 3.68 -4.36 7.79
CA LYS A 66 3.43 -3.37 8.84
C LYS A 66 3.01 -2.02 8.27
N PHE A 67 3.66 -1.56 7.20
CA PHE A 67 3.31 -0.32 6.52
C PHE A 67 1.88 -0.37 5.96
N ILE A 68 1.54 -1.44 5.22
CA ILE A 68 0.22 -1.60 4.59
C ILE A 68 -0.89 -1.67 5.64
N LEU A 69 -0.72 -2.52 6.68
CA LEU A 69 -1.73 -2.68 7.73
C LEU A 69 -1.92 -1.40 8.57
N GLY A 70 -0.87 -0.58 8.70
CA GLY A 70 -0.91 0.69 9.42
C GLY A 70 -1.54 1.86 8.65
N PHE A 71 -1.87 1.68 7.37
CA PHE A 71 -2.46 2.74 6.54
C PHE A 71 -3.93 2.99 6.92
N ASN A 72 -4.34 4.26 7.06
CA ASN A 72 -5.71 4.64 7.43
C ASN A 72 -6.24 5.79 6.59
#